data_AF-A0AAW3WA98-F1
#
_entry.id   AF-A0AAW3WA98-F1
#
_cell.length_a   1.000
_cell.length_b   1.000
_cell.length_c   1.000
_cell.angle_alpha   90.00
_cell.angle_beta   90.00
_cell.angle_gamma   90.00
#
_symmetry.space_group_name_H-M   'P 1'
#
loop_
_entity.id
_entity.type
_entity.pdbx_description
1 polymer ?
#
loop_
_entity_poly.entity_id
_entity_poly.type
_entity_poly.pdbx_seq_one_letter_code
_entity_poly.pdbx_strand_id
1 'polypeptide(L)'
;MIKQLIAKVKENATDDWNLVAGLEIAVIELQENSNEFLVLRPIQLDQMEKFFKVMHETFGKNEFYEDYDYFICYAVSEDCDDILLTITKENIEELRQVTEKDVSIHNKNLEILKKNHNWYKYKN
;
A
#
# COMPACT_ATOMS: atom_id res chain seq x y z
N MET A 1 -2.52 19.84 -8.48
CA MET A 1 -1.27 19.76 -7.70
C MET A 1 -1.23 18.35 -7.12
N ILE A 2 -0.13 17.62 -7.30
CA ILE A 2 0.01 16.26 -6.76
C ILE A 2 0.62 16.39 -5.35
N LYS A 3 -0.05 15.87 -4.32
CA LYS A 3 0.48 15.85 -2.94
C LYS A 3 0.61 14.41 -2.45
N GLN A 4 1.75 14.10 -1.83
CA GLN A 4 1.94 12.83 -1.12
C GLN A 4 1.59 13.02 0.36
N LEU A 5 0.74 12.14 0.86
CA LEU A 5 0.17 12.22 2.20
C LEU A 5 0.30 10.87 2.90
N ILE A 6 0.19 10.87 4.21
CA ILE A 6 -0.01 9.67 5.02
C ILE A 6 -1.45 9.70 5.52
N ALA A 7 -2.19 8.63 5.20
CA ALA A 7 -3.56 8.41 5.62
C ALA A 7 -3.60 7.28 6.65
N LYS A 8 -4.26 7.53 7.80
CA LYS A 8 -4.57 6.48 8.77
C LYS A 8 -5.99 5.96 8.51
N VAL A 9 -6.09 4.67 8.24
CA VAL A 9 -7.39 4.00 7.98
C VAL A 9 -8.17 3.90 9.30
N LYS A 10 -9.45 4.28 9.26
CA LYS A 10 -10.35 4.20 10.42
C LYS A 10 -10.47 2.78 10.98
N GLU A 11 -10.58 2.69 12.30
CA GLU A 11 -10.91 1.42 12.99
C GLU A 11 -12.26 0.83 12.54
N ASN A 12 -13.18 1.70 12.13
CA ASN A 12 -14.50 1.34 11.62
C ASN A 12 -14.66 1.67 10.12
N ALA A 13 -13.58 1.57 9.35
CA ALA A 13 -13.65 1.69 7.89
C ALA A 13 -14.66 0.71 7.29
N THR A 14 -15.21 1.05 6.12
CA THR A 14 -16.18 0.24 5.38
C THR A 14 -15.50 -0.64 4.34
N ASP A 15 -16.27 -1.55 3.75
CA ASP A 15 -15.83 -2.39 2.63
C ASP A 15 -14.51 -3.13 2.94
N ASP A 16 -13.68 -3.37 1.94
CA ASP A 16 -12.39 -4.07 2.12
C ASP A 16 -11.38 -3.25 2.95
N TRP A 17 -11.61 -1.94 3.14
CA TRP A 17 -10.74 -1.10 3.98
C TRP A 17 -10.80 -1.49 5.46
N ASN A 18 -11.86 -2.17 5.91
CA ASN A 18 -11.94 -2.68 7.27
C ASN A 18 -10.86 -3.73 7.59
N LEU A 19 -10.36 -4.45 6.58
CA LEU A 19 -9.32 -5.48 6.73
C LEU A 19 -7.96 -4.86 7.08
N VAL A 20 -7.77 -3.60 6.71
CA VAL A 20 -6.56 -2.81 6.91
C VAL A 20 -6.81 -1.60 7.82
N ALA A 21 -7.84 -1.68 8.65
CA ALA A 21 -8.10 -0.73 9.74
C ALA A 21 -6.83 -0.49 10.60
N GLY A 22 -6.62 0.78 10.96
CA GLY A 22 -5.50 1.25 11.78
C GLY A 22 -4.17 1.40 11.04
N LEU A 23 -4.04 0.98 9.77
CA LEU A 23 -2.80 1.13 9.01
C LEU A 23 -2.53 2.58 8.63
N GLU A 24 -1.25 2.97 8.64
CA GLU A 24 -0.75 4.22 8.08
C GLU A 24 -0.22 3.98 6.66
N ILE A 25 -0.92 4.54 5.68
CA ILE A 25 -0.72 4.26 4.26
C ILE A 25 -0.30 5.54 3.54
N ALA A 26 0.76 5.46 2.73
CA ALA A 26 1.11 6.54 1.82
C ALA A 26 0.08 6.61 0.69
N VAL A 27 -0.45 7.80 0.44
CA VAL A 27 -1.46 8.06 -0.58
C VAL A 27 -1.11 9.30 -1.39
N ILE A 28 -1.68 9.42 -2.59
CA ILE A 28 -1.52 10.57 -3.48
C ILE A 28 -2.87 11.28 -3.65
N GLU A 29 -2.88 12.57 -3.35
CA GLU A 29 -3.95 13.48 -3.75
C GLU A 29 -3.64 14.04 -5.15
N LEU A 30 -4.40 13.63 -6.16
CA LEU A 30 -4.22 14.07 -7.56
C LEU A 30 -4.86 15.43 -7.85
N GLN A 31 -5.97 15.73 -7.16
CA GLN A 31 -6.73 16.98 -7.28
C GLN A 31 -6.91 17.60 -5.90
N GLU A 32 -6.75 18.91 -5.83
CA GLU A 32 -6.87 19.63 -4.55
C GLU A 32 -8.28 19.47 -3.95
N ASN A 33 -8.34 19.11 -2.67
CA ASN A 33 -9.57 18.82 -1.94
C ASN A 33 -10.33 17.59 -2.45
N SER A 34 -9.66 16.68 -3.18
CA SER A 34 -10.25 15.42 -3.62
C SER A 34 -10.80 14.62 -2.43
N ASN A 35 -11.93 13.94 -2.63
CA ASN A 35 -12.47 13.01 -1.64
C ASN A 35 -11.90 11.60 -1.78
N GLU A 36 -11.09 11.36 -2.81
CA GLU A 36 -10.48 10.07 -3.12
C GLU A 36 -8.98 10.25 -3.32
N PHE A 37 -8.21 9.28 -2.83
CA PHE A 37 -6.76 9.27 -2.91
C PHE A 37 -6.27 7.97 -3.52
N LEU A 38 -5.27 8.07 -4.39
CA LEU A 38 -4.58 6.89 -4.91
C LEU A 38 -3.71 6.29 -3.80
N VAL A 39 -3.86 5.01 -3.57
CA VAL A 39 -3.13 4.28 -2.53
C VAL A 39 -1.81 3.80 -3.10
N LEU A 40 -0.73 4.05 -2.37
CA LEU A 40 0.56 3.46 -2.64
C LEU A 40 0.74 2.22 -1.78
N ARG A 41 1.22 2.40 -0.54
CA ARG A 41 1.52 1.31 0.39
C ARG A 41 1.81 1.85 1.79
N PRO A 42 1.75 0.99 2.82
CA PRO A 42 2.14 1.37 4.19
C PRO A 42 3.61 1.76 4.35
N ILE A 43 3.93 2.44 5.45
CA ILE A 43 5.29 2.89 5.77
C ILE A 43 6.05 1.85 6.61
N GLN A 44 5.36 1.27 7.59
CA GLN A 44 5.95 0.30 8.52
C GLN A 44 5.95 -1.10 7.91
N LEU A 45 7.01 -1.87 8.18
CA LEU A 45 7.23 -3.18 7.56
C LEU A 45 6.12 -4.19 7.87
N ASP A 46 5.69 -4.26 9.14
CA ASP A 46 4.60 -5.14 9.58
C ASP A 46 3.26 -4.76 8.93
N GLN A 47 3.04 -3.46 8.73
CA GLN A 47 1.86 -2.95 8.05
C GLN A 47 1.89 -3.24 6.55
N MET A 48 3.06 -3.10 5.90
CA MET A 48 3.25 -3.51 4.49
C MET A 48 2.88 -4.98 4.32
N GLU A 49 3.40 -5.85 5.17
CA GLU A 49 3.10 -7.30 5.16
C GLU A 49 1.60 -7.57 5.27
N LYS A 50 0.93 -6.96 6.27
CA LYS A 50 -0.51 -7.09 6.46
C LYS A 50 -1.28 -6.62 5.22
N PHE A 51 -0.92 -5.46 4.69
CA PHE A 51 -1.57 -4.86 3.53
C PHE A 51 -1.47 -5.75 2.29
N PHE A 52 -0.27 -6.17 1.91
CA PHE A 52 -0.09 -7.02 0.74
C PHE A 52 -0.74 -8.39 0.89
N LYS A 53 -0.71 -8.98 2.10
CA LYS A 53 -1.43 -10.22 2.36
C LYS A 53 -2.93 -10.08 2.15
N VAL A 54 -3.52 -8.99 2.64
CA VAL A 54 -4.94 -8.70 2.39
C VAL A 54 -5.20 -8.55 0.89
N MET A 55 -4.39 -7.75 0.18
CA MET A 55 -4.58 -7.57 -1.27
C MET A 55 -4.47 -8.88 -2.06
N HIS A 56 -3.52 -9.74 -1.67
CA HIS A 56 -3.34 -11.06 -2.26
C HIS A 56 -4.59 -11.93 -2.06
N GLU A 57 -5.13 -11.95 -0.85
CA GLU A 57 -6.27 -12.77 -0.47
C GLU A 57 -7.59 -12.27 -1.07
N THR A 58 -7.76 -10.96 -1.27
CA THR A 58 -9.01 -10.36 -1.79
C THR A 58 -9.00 -10.17 -3.30
N PHE A 59 -7.90 -9.68 -3.88
CA PHE A 59 -7.79 -9.33 -5.30
C PHE A 59 -6.90 -10.31 -6.09
N GLY A 60 -5.82 -10.81 -5.47
CA GLY A 60 -4.78 -11.57 -6.16
C GLY A 60 -5.10 -13.04 -6.47
N LYS A 61 -6.04 -13.65 -5.75
CA LYS A 61 -6.36 -15.09 -5.90
C LYS A 61 -7.04 -15.49 -7.21
N ASN A 62 -7.60 -14.53 -7.96
CA ASN A 62 -8.48 -14.88 -9.07
C ASN A 62 -7.79 -15.11 -10.41
N GLU A 63 -6.57 -14.60 -10.66
CA GLU A 63 -5.99 -14.78 -12.02
C GLU A 63 -4.51 -15.15 -12.15
N PHE A 64 -3.53 -14.72 -11.35
CA PHE A 64 -2.11 -15.01 -11.70
C PHE A 64 -1.12 -15.16 -10.52
N TYR A 65 -1.61 -15.14 -9.27
CA TYR A 65 -0.73 -15.01 -8.10
C TYR A 65 -1.02 -16.04 -7.01
N GLU A 66 -0.97 -17.35 -7.26
CA GLU A 66 -1.07 -18.32 -6.15
C GLU A 66 0.12 -18.18 -5.17
N ASP A 67 1.31 -17.88 -5.70
CA ASP A 67 2.52 -17.63 -4.91
C ASP A 67 2.53 -16.19 -4.38
N TYR A 68 2.44 -16.06 -3.05
CA TYR A 68 2.50 -14.77 -2.37
C TYR A 68 3.85 -14.06 -2.53
N ASP A 69 4.96 -14.80 -2.58
CA ASP A 69 6.28 -14.18 -2.81
C ASP A 69 6.32 -13.54 -4.20
N TYR A 70 5.78 -14.25 -5.21
CA TYR A 70 5.65 -13.71 -6.55
C TYR A 70 4.70 -12.51 -6.61
N PHE A 71 3.59 -12.54 -5.87
CA PHE A 71 2.69 -11.39 -5.74
C PHE A 71 3.39 -10.15 -5.21
N ILE A 72 4.16 -10.27 -4.12
CA ILE A 72 4.98 -9.17 -3.60
C ILE A 72 5.95 -8.68 -4.67
N CYS A 73 6.57 -9.60 -5.40
CA CYS A 73 7.49 -9.28 -6.48
C CYS A 73 6.83 -8.49 -7.61
N TYR A 74 5.58 -8.77 -7.93
CA TYR A 74 4.85 -8.01 -8.91
C TYR A 74 4.40 -6.66 -8.34
N ALA A 75 3.76 -6.66 -7.17
CA ALA A 75 3.08 -5.50 -6.59
C ALA A 75 4.02 -4.36 -6.18
N VAL A 76 5.31 -4.64 -5.93
CA VAL A 76 6.30 -3.58 -5.64
C VAL A 76 7.24 -3.28 -6.81
N SER A 77 6.96 -3.83 -8.00
CA SER A 77 7.69 -3.51 -9.24
C SER A 77 7.28 -2.14 -9.79
N GLU A 78 8.18 -1.53 -10.56
CA GLU A 78 7.90 -0.26 -11.24
C GLU A 78 6.92 -0.44 -12.42
N ASP A 79 6.75 -1.67 -12.90
CA ASP A 79 5.88 -2.04 -14.02
C ASP A 79 4.50 -2.55 -13.57
N CYS A 80 4.14 -2.34 -12.29
CA CYS A 80 2.85 -2.74 -11.76
C CYS A 80 1.77 -1.73 -12.18
N ASP A 81 1.19 -1.97 -13.36
CA ASP A 81 0.07 -1.17 -13.88
C ASP A 81 -1.31 -1.69 -13.40
N ASP A 82 -1.39 -2.95 -12.93
CA ASP A 82 -2.67 -3.63 -12.72
C ASP A 82 -3.23 -3.52 -11.28
N ILE A 83 -2.48 -2.96 -10.32
CA ILE A 83 -2.92 -2.82 -8.91
C ILE A 83 -3.04 -1.33 -8.56
N LEU A 84 -4.12 -0.70 -9.02
CA LEU A 84 -4.50 0.66 -8.63
C LEU A 84 -5.63 0.59 -7.61
N LEU A 85 -5.35 1.00 -6.37
CA LEU A 85 -6.33 1.09 -5.31
C LEU A 85 -6.60 2.55 -4.95
N THR A 86 -7.85 2.85 -4.59
CA THR A 86 -8.23 4.17 -4.09
C THR A 86 -8.90 4.06 -2.72
N ILE A 87 -8.65 5.06 -1.88
CA ILE A 87 -9.30 5.21 -0.57
C ILE A 87 -10.04 6.55 -0.51
N THR A 88 -11.26 6.52 0.03
CA THR A 88 -12.11 7.71 0.20
C THR A 88 -11.88 8.36 1.57
N LYS A 89 -12.06 9.68 1.67
CA LYS A 89 -11.94 10.45 2.93
C LYS A 89 -12.79 9.90 4.07
N GLU A 90 -13.94 9.30 3.76
CA GLU A 90 -14.81 8.68 4.76
C GLU A 90 -14.14 7.51 5.51
N ASN A 91 -13.16 6.85 4.90
CA ASN A 91 -12.40 5.74 5.50
C ASN A 91 -11.08 6.18 6.17
N ILE A 92 -10.80 7.48 6.20
CA ILE A 92 -9.57 8.06 6.76
C ILE A 92 -9.89 8.85 8.04
N GLU A 93 -9.22 8.55 9.15
CA GLU A 93 -9.35 9.31 10.41
C GLU A 93 -8.28 10.38 10.57
N GLU A 94 -7.09 10.17 10.02
CA GLU A 94 -6.00 11.13 10.05
C GLU A 94 -5.38 11.23 8.67
N LEU A 95 -5.14 12.47 8.22
CA LEU A 95 -4.45 12.76 6.98
C LEU A 95 -3.40 13.83 7.24
N ARG A 96 -2.13 13.51 7.00
CA ARG A 96 -1.00 14.41 7.22
C ARG A 96 -0.04 14.43 6.05
N GLN A 97 0.76 15.49 5.96
CA GLN A 97 1.84 15.56 4.98
C GLN A 97 2.90 14.49 5.27
N VAL A 98 3.46 13.93 4.20
CA VAL A 98 4.62 13.05 4.31
C VAL A 98 5.84 13.84 4.78
N THR A 99 6.67 13.23 5.63
CA THR A 99 7.93 13.79 6.09
C THR A 99 9.12 13.06 5.46
N GLU A 100 10.30 13.67 5.47
CA GLU A 100 11.53 12.99 5.02
C GLU A 100 11.83 11.71 5.83
N LYS A 101 11.46 11.71 7.12
CA LYS A 101 11.59 10.54 7.98
C LYS A 101 10.68 9.40 7.51
N ASP A 102 9.44 9.70 7.14
CA ASP A 102 8.51 8.69 6.59
C ASP A 102 9.09 8.05 5.33
N VAL A 103 9.62 8.86 4.41
CA VAL A 103 10.25 8.38 3.17
C VAL A 103 11.47 7.48 3.47
N SER A 104 12.32 7.90 4.41
CA SER A 104 13.49 7.11 4.82
C SER A 104 13.10 5.75 5.41
N ILE A 105 12.10 5.73 6.31
CA ILE A 105 11.58 4.50 6.92
C ILE A 105 10.95 3.61 5.85
N HIS A 106 10.08 4.17 5.01
CA HIS A 106 9.43 3.45 3.91
C HIS A 106 10.47 2.78 3.00
N ASN A 107 11.47 3.52 2.51
CA ASN A 107 12.46 2.99 1.58
C ASN A 107 13.29 1.88 2.22
N LYS A 108 13.69 2.04 3.49
CA LYS A 108 14.39 0.99 4.23
C LYS A 108 13.53 -0.26 4.38
N ASN A 109 12.27 -0.11 4.76
CA ASN A 109 11.35 -1.23 4.99
C ASN A 109 10.98 -1.94 3.69
N LEU A 110 10.79 -1.20 2.60
CA LEU A 110 10.53 -1.76 1.28
C LEU A 110 11.68 -2.68 0.82
N GLU A 111 12.93 -2.28 1.04
CA GLU A 111 14.09 -3.13 0.71
C GLU A 111 14.18 -4.38 1.62
N ILE A 112 13.70 -4.30 2.86
CA ILE A 112 13.59 -5.48 3.73
C ILE A 112 12.49 -6.42 3.23
N LEU A 113 11.30 -5.89 2.90
CA LEU A 113 10.19 -6.66 2.34
C LEU A 113 10.64 -7.42 1.08
N LYS A 114 11.27 -6.73 0.13
CA LYS A 114 11.82 -7.36 -1.09
C LYS A 114 12.80 -8.50 -0.79
N LYS A 115 13.67 -8.34 0.20
CA LYS A 115 14.62 -9.39 0.62
C LYS A 115 13.91 -10.59 1.23
N ASN A 116 12.87 -10.37 2.03
CA ASN A 116 12.10 -11.43 2.68
C ASN A 116 11.34 -12.30 1.67
N HIS A 117 10.85 -11.69 0.58
CA HIS A 117 10.03 -12.37 -0.44
C HIS A 117 10.81 -12.78 -1.69
N ASN A 118 12.10 -13.04 -1.55
CA ASN A 118 12.95 -13.58 -2.62
C ASN A 118 12.91 -12.75 -3.92
N TRP A 119 12.74 -11.43 -3.83
CA TRP A 119 12.62 -10.54 -5.01
C TRP A 119 13.64 -10.82 -6.11
N TYR A 120 14.90 -10.99 -5.70
CA TYR A 120 16.02 -11.20 -6.63
C TYR A 120 15.97 -12.54 -7.37
N LYS A 121 15.14 -13.50 -6.94
CA LYS A 121 14.90 -14.76 -7.63
C LYS A 121 14.01 -14.57 -8.86
N TYR A 122 13.09 -13.60 -8.81
CA TYR A 122 12.07 -13.38 -9.83
C TYR A 122 12.39 -12.22 -10.79
N LYS A 123 13.45 -11.45 -10.54
CA LYS A 123 13.88 -10.27 -11.32
C LYS A 123 14.77 -10.60 -12.55
N ASN A 124 14.57 -11.75 -13.20
CA ASN A 124 15.37 -12.15 -14.38
C ASN A 124 14.82 -11.58 -15.68
#